data_AF-A0A952UDD8-F1
#
_entry.id   AF-A0A952UDD8-F1
#
_cell.length_a   1.000
_cell.length_b   1.000
_cell.length_c   1.000
_cell.angle_alpha   90.00
_cell.angle_beta   90.00
_cell.angle_gamma   90.00
#
_symmetry.space_group_name_H-M   'P 1'
#
loop_
_entity.id
_entity.type
_entity.pdbx_description
1 polymer ?
#
loop_
_entity_poly.entity_id
_entity_poly.type
_entity_poly.pdbx_seq_one_letter_code
_entity_poly.pdbx_strand_id
1 'polypeptide(L)'
;MKVGKKLVGVGVAAAALVLLPVAGALATTVNVGGGLWSYGTTIDTVYSNYHHGSLYHSATACHSGWVDRCHQASASAGAWANASNAKSPWGGNTAYWNTY
;
A
#
# COMPACT_ATOMS: atom_id res chain seq x y z
N MET A 1 4.38 -33.66 61.78
CA MET A 1 4.72 -32.26 62.11
C MET A 1 5.55 -31.65 60.98
N LYS A 2 5.15 -30.46 60.52
CA LYS A 2 5.94 -29.32 59.95
C LYS A 2 6.92 -29.54 58.76
N VAL A 3 6.43 -29.15 57.56
CA VAL A 3 6.96 -28.21 56.53
C VAL A 3 8.47 -28.10 56.25
N GLY A 4 8.82 -28.12 54.95
CA GLY A 4 9.97 -27.41 54.38
C GLY A 4 9.98 -27.33 52.84
N LYS A 5 9.43 -26.27 52.25
CA LYS A 5 9.48 -25.92 50.81
C LYS A 5 10.92 -25.76 50.30
N LYS A 6 11.21 -26.21 49.07
CA LYS A 6 12.13 -25.49 48.16
C LYS A 6 11.59 -25.49 46.73
N LEU A 7 11.06 -24.34 46.34
CA LEU A 7 10.78 -23.95 44.96
C LEU A 7 12.13 -23.62 44.28
N VAL A 8 12.42 -24.22 43.13
CA VAL A 8 13.47 -23.74 42.24
C VAL A 8 12.79 -23.36 40.93
N GLY A 9 12.78 -22.05 40.68
CA GLY A 9 11.91 -21.39 39.71
C GLY A 9 12.26 -21.70 38.26
N VAL A 10 11.22 -21.86 37.45
CA VAL A 10 11.30 -21.78 35.99
C VAL A 10 11.45 -20.30 35.63
N GLY A 11 12.65 -19.90 35.24
CA GLY A 11 12.92 -18.56 34.71
C GLY A 11 12.29 -18.43 33.33
N VAL A 12 11.12 -17.78 33.25
CA VAL A 12 10.52 -17.39 31.97
C VAL A 12 11.24 -16.11 31.52
N ALA A 13 12.17 -16.24 30.57
CA ALA A 13 12.72 -15.10 29.86
C ALA A 13 11.63 -14.55 28.93
N ALA A 14 10.89 -13.55 29.39
CA ALA A 14 9.98 -12.78 28.54
C ALA A 14 10.81 -11.85 27.65
N ALA A 15 11.12 -12.30 26.42
CA ALA A 15 11.62 -11.40 25.40
C ALA A 15 10.48 -10.44 25.03
N ALA A 16 10.60 -9.18 25.46
CA ALA A 16 9.68 -8.12 25.06
C ALA A 16 9.83 -7.89 23.55
N LEU A 17 8.90 -8.44 22.76
CA LEU A 17 8.79 -8.15 21.35
C LEU A 17 8.28 -6.71 21.22
N VAL A 18 9.20 -5.78 20.97
CA VAL A 18 8.83 -4.39 20.66
C VAL A 18 8.13 -4.41 19.31
N LEU A 19 6.79 -4.43 19.34
CA LEU A 19 5.96 -4.22 18.17
C LEU A 19 6.08 -2.74 17.78
N LEU A 20 7.11 -2.41 17.00
CA LEU A 20 7.13 -1.14 16.28
C LEU A 20 5.94 -1.14 15.32
N PRO A 21 5.10 -0.10 15.30
CA PRO A 21 4.05 0.01 14.30
C PRO A 21 4.72 0.23 12.95
N VAL A 22 4.85 -0.83 12.16
CA VAL A 22 5.04 -0.70 10.72
C VAL A 22 3.73 -0.13 10.19
N ALA A 23 3.71 1.17 9.89
CA ALA A 23 2.67 1.76 9.07
C ALA A 23 2.78 1.15 7.67
N GLY A 24 2.18 -0.03 7.50
CA GLY A 24 2.14 -0.74 6.22
C GLY A 24 1.42 0.11 5.19
N ALA A 25 1.98 0.20 3.99
CA ALA A 25 1.31 0.81 2.85
C ALA A 25 -0.09 0.21 2.70
N LEU A 26 -1.14 1.03 2.83
CA LEU A 26 -2.51 0.61 2.60
C LEU A 26 -2.72 0.52 1.08
N ALA A 27 -2.34 -0.62 0.51
CA ALA A 27 -2.63 -0.99 -0.87
C ALA A 27 -4.06 -1.50 -0.97
N THR A 28 -4.87 -0.90 -1.83
CA THR A 28 -6.20 -1.40 -2.17
C THR A 28 -6.13 -2.04 -3.55
N THR A 29 -6.57 -3.29 -3.67
CA THR A 29 -6.63 -4.00 -4.95
C THR A 29 -8.05 -4.47 -5.20
N VAL A 30 -8.62 -4.09 -6.35
CA VAL A 30 -10.03 -4.34 -6.72
C VAL A 30 -10.15 -4.62 -8.21
N ASN A 31 -11.17 -5.41 -8.59
CA ASN A 31 -11.54 -5.60 -9.99
C ASN A 31 -12.56 -4.53 -10.41
N VAL A 32 -12.21 -3.71 -11.39
CA VAL A 32 -13.02 -2.56 -11.85
C VAL A 32 -12.84 -2.36 -13.36
N GLY A 33 -13.92 -2.00 -14.06
CA GLY A 33 -13.88 -1.76 -15.51
C GLY A 33 -13.44 -2.96 -16.36
N GLY A 34 -13.56 -4.19 -15.85
CA GLY A 34 -13.07 -5.40 -16.52
C GLY A 34 -11.58 -5.70 -16.31
N GLY A 35 -10.87 -4.89 -15.53
CA GLY A 35 -9.45 -5.03 -15.21
C GLY A 35 -9.15 -5.10 -13.72
N LEU A 36 -7.89 -5.38 -13.38
CA LEU A 36 -7.38 -5.39 -12.01
C LEU A 36 -6.71 -4.04 -11.70
N TRP A 37 -7.17 -3.36 -10.65
CA TRP A 37 -6.64 -2.07 -10.22
C TRP A 37 -6.05 -2.16 -8.82
N SER A 38 -4.79 -1.78 -8.66
CA SER A 38 -4.09 -1.67 -7.40
C SER A 38 -3.59 -0.25 -7.17
N TYR A 39 -4.00 0.38 -6.08
CA TYR A 39 -3.68 1.77 -5.78
C TYR A 39 -3.47 2.00 -4.29
N GLY A 40 -2.79 3.08 -3.94
CA GLY A 40 -2.61 3.49 -2.56
C GLY A 40 -1.42 4.41 -2.37
N THR A 41 -0.93 4.43 -1.13
CA THR A 41 0.24 5.24 -0.76
C THR A 41 1.26 4.42 0.01
N THR A 42 2.53 4.63 -0.29
CA THR A 42 3.68 4.19 0.53
C THR A 42 4.10 5.33 1.47
N ILE A 43 5.30 5.22 2.05
CA ILE A 43 5.85 6.27 2.92
C ILE A 43 6.05 7.61 2.17
N ASP A 44 6.45 7.57 0.90
CA ASP A 44 6.78 8.79 0.12
C ASP A 44 6.13 8.83 -1.27
N THR A 45 5.30 7.85 -1.63
CA THR A 45 4.76 7.72 -2.99
C THR A 45 3.26 7.46 -2.95
N VAL A 46 2.51 8.10 -3.85
CA VAL A 46 1.15 7.71 -4.24
C VAL A 46 1.26 6.95 -5.56
N TYR A 47 0.52 5.85 -5.71
CA TYR A 47 0.57 5.04 -6.93
C TYR A 47 -0.81 4.58 -7.38
N SER A 48 -0.89 4.29 -8.68
CA SER A 48 -2.02 3.70 -9.36
C SER A 48 -1.50 2.75 -10.43
N ASN A 49 -1.82 1.46 -10.30
CA ASN A 49 -1.42 0.40 -11.21
C ASN A 49 -2.68 -0.28 -11.74
N TYR A 50 -2.91 -0.22 -13.04
CA TYR A 50 -4.10 -0.81 -13.66
C TYR A 50 -3.73 -1.77 -14.78
N HIS A 51 -4.38 -2.92 -14.81
CA HIS A 51 -4.24 -3.92 -15.86
C HIS A 51 -5.59 -4.22 -16.48
N HIS A 52 -5.66 -4.16 -17.80
CA HIS A 52 -6.83 -4.61 -18.54
C HIS A 52 -6.41 -5.55 -19.67
N GLY A 53 -7.00 -6.75 -19.71
CA GLY A 53 -6.57 -7.82 -20.63
C GLY A 53 -6.88 -7.58 -22.10
N SER A 54 -7.90 -6.79 -22.42
CA SER A 54 -8.46 -6.72 -23.79
C SER A 54 -8.60 -5.32 -24.38
N LEU A 55 -8.36 -4.27 -23.60
CA LEU A 55 -8.61 -2.88 -23.99
C LEU A 55 -7.41 -2.01 -23.64
N TYR A 56 -7.27 -0.91 -24.37
CA TYR A 56 -6.35 0.14 -23.98
C TYR A 56 -6.82 0.77 -22.67
N HIS A 57 -5.89 1.16 -21.82
CA HIS A 57 -6.22 1.65 -20.50
C HIS A 57 -5.13 2.58 -19.96
N SER A 58 -5.43 3.25 -18.87
CA SER A 58 -4.51 4.15 -18.18
C SER A 58 -4.66 4.09 -16.67
N ALA A 59 -3.62 4.53 -15.98
CA ALA A 59 -3.57 4.72 -14.55
C ALA A 59 -2.96 6.10 -14.25
N THR A 60 -3.48 6.78 -13.23
CA THR A 60 -3.03 8.12 -12.84
C THR A 60 -2.85 8.19 -11.33
N ALA A 61 -1.72 8.70 -10.88
CA ALA A 61 -1.43 8.94 -9.47
C ALA A 61 -1.21 10.43 -9.23
N CYS A 62 -1.94 11.00 -8.27
CA CYS A 62 -1.95 12.43 -7.99
C CYS A 62 -1.71 12.75 -6.51
N HIS A 63 -1.12 13.91 -6.26
CA HIS A 63 -0.95 14.50 -4.93
C HIS A 63 -1.48 15.93 -4.87
N SER A 64 -1.65 16.44 -3.66
CA SER A 64 -2.23 17.77 -3.37
C SER A 64 -1.26 18.96 -3.51
N GLY A 65 -0.07 18.77 -4.09
CA GLY A 65 0.94 19.83 -4.25
C GLY A 65 0.52 20.89 -5.28
N TRP A 66 1.38 21.84 -5.64
CA TRP A 66 1.01 22.94 -6.56
C TRP A 66 1.52 22.75 -7.99
N VAL A 67 2.56 21.94 -8.15
CA VAL A 67 3.26 21.65 -9.42
C VAL A 67 3.31 20.13 -9.58
N ASP A 68 3.24 19.64 -10.82
CA ASP A 68 3.32 18.20 -11.16
C ASP A 68 2.37 17.30 -10.38
N ARG A 69 1.15 17.81 -10.15
CA ARG A 69 0.12 17.18 -9.31
C ARG A 69 -0.20 15.75 -9.68
N CYS A 70 -0.11 15.38 -10.96
CA CYS A 70 -0.57 14.10 -11.47
C CYS A 70 0.42 13.53 -12.47
N HIS A 71 0.69 12.23 -12.34
CA HIS A 71 1.41 11.46 -13.33
C HIS A 71 0.49 10.38 -13.88
N GLN A 72 0.40 10.27 -15.22
CA GLN A 72 -0.43 9.30 -15.90
C GLN A 72 0.43 8.40 -16.77
N ALA A 73 0.12 7.10 -16.76
CA ALA A 73 0.68 6.11 -17.67
C ALA A 73 -0.46 5.42 -18.42
N SER A 74 -0.27 5.17 -19.71
CA SER A 74 -1.20 4.40 -20.54
C SER A 74 -0.53 3.11 -21.00
N ALA A 75 -1.32 2.06 -21.17
CA ALA A 75 -0.86 0.77 -21.63
C ALA A 75 -1.84 0.15 -22.63
N SER A 76 -1.28 -0.64 -23.55
CA SER A 76 -2.06 -1.49 -24.45
C SER A 76 -2.69 -2.67 -23.69
N ALA A 77 -3.66 -3.32 -24.34
CA ALA A 77 -4.29 -4.52 -23.81
C ALA A 77 -3.26 -5.57 -23.37
N GLY A 78 -3.47 -6.15 -22.18
CA GLY A 78 -2.63 -7.18 -21.60
C GLY A 78 -1.37 -6.68 -20.87
N ALA A 79 -1.00 -5.41 -21.03
CA ALA A 79 0.08 -4.78 -20.26
C ALA A 79 -0.44 -4.08 -19.01
N TRP A 80 0.46 -3.65 -18.12
CA TRP A 80 0.13 -2.85 -16.94
C TRP A 80 0.41 -1.37 -17.21
N ALA A 81 -0.57 -0.52 -16.93
CA ALA A 81 -0.37 0.91 -16.77
C ALA A 81 0.07 1.21 -15.34
N ASN A 82 1.33 1.65 -15.14
CA ASN A 82 1.89 1.93 -13.82
C ASN A 82 2.20 3.42 -13.68
N ALA A 83 1.50 4.08 -12.77
CA ALA A 83 1.72 5.49 -12.47
C ALA A 83 2.05 5.67 -10.99
N SER A 84 3.07 6.47 -10.71
CA SER A 84 3.45 6.87 -9.36
C SER A 84 3.82 8.33 -9.33
N ASN A 85 3.58 8.97 -8.19
CA ASN A 85 3.99 10.33 -7.92
C ASN A 85 4.42 10.50 -6.46
N ALA A 86 5.11 11.59 -6.13
CA ALA A 86 5.47 11.93 -4.76
C ALA A 86 4.20 12.06 -3.91
N LYS A 87 4.20 11.46 -2.72
CA LYS A 87 3.08 11.55 -1.78
C LYS A 87 3.11 12.92 -1.10
N SER A 88 1.95 13.57 -1.03
CA SER A 88 1.75 14.70 -0.14
C SER A 88 1.63 14.23 1.32
N PRO A 89 2.48 14.72 2.25
CA PRO A 89 2.42 14.35 3.66
C PRO A 89 1.18 14.92 4.37
N TRP A 90 0.54 15.94 3.79
CA TRP A 90 -0.68 16.56 4.33
C TRP A 90 -1.98 15.92 3.82
N GLY A 91 -1.88 14.81 3.07
CA GLY A 91 -3.03 14.11 2.49
C GLY A 91 -3.46 14.65 1.12
N GLY A 92 -4.66 14.29 0.67
CA GLY A 92 -5.15 14.65 -0.67
C GLY A 92 -4.44 13.93 -1.82
N ASN A 93 -3.90 12.73 -1.54
CA ASN A 93 -3.37 11.84 -2.55
C ASN A 93 -4.53 11.08 -3.19
N THR A 94 -4.60 11.07 -4.51
CA THR A 94 -5.68 10.41 -5.26
C THR A 94 -5.10 9.52 -6.34
N ALA A 95 -5.84 8.47 -6.69
CA ALA A 95 -5.48 7.52 -7.73
C ALA A 95 -6.70 7.30 -8.63
N TYR A 96 -6.46 7.19 -9.92
CA TYR A 96 -7.48 6.97 -10.94
C TYR A 96 -7.04 5.89 -11.91
N TRP A 97 -8.01 5.33 -12.62
CA TRP A 97 -7.84 4.40 -13.73
C TRP A 97 -8.86 4.75 -14.82
N ASN A 98 -8.58 4.36 -16.06
CA ASN A 98 -9.56 4.43 -17.14
C ASN A 98 -9.35 3.33 -18.18
N THR A 99 -10.42 2.93 -18.85
CA THR A 99 -10.43 2.04 -20.02
C THR A 99 -10.96 2.79 -21.24
N TYR A 100 -10.47 2.45 -22.43
CA TYR A 100 -10.85 3.06 -23.71
C TYR A 100 -11.31 2.01 -24.71
#